data_AF-A0AAU1Q3K1-F1
#
_entry.id   AF-A0AAU1Q3K1-F1
#
_cell.length_a   1.000
_cell.length_b   1.000
_cell.length_c   1.000
_cell.angle_alpha   90.00
_cell.angle_beta   90.00
_cell.angle_gamma   90.00
#
_symmetry.space_group_name_H-M   'P 1'
#
loop_
_entity.id
_entity.type
_entity.pdbx_description
1 polymer ?
#
loop_
_entity_poly.entity_id
_entity_poly.type
_entity_poly.pdbx_seq_one_letter_code
_entity_poly.pdbx_strand_id
1 'polypeptide(L)' 'MSSPTNVTYTWTVQVLHGGAILRQRTYRGRVLGPAGYSAEDARRDVYAWLFGQGVRGSYCNFTATSAQL' A
#
# COMPACT_ATOMS: atom_id res chain seq x y z
N MET A 1 9.13 25.43 4.92
CA MET A 1 9.37 23.99 5.12
C MET A 1 8.17 23.25 4.59
N SER A 2 8.36 22.29 3.68
CA SER A 2 7.25 21.55 3.08
C SER A 2 6.80 20.44 4.03
N SER A 3 5.50 20.36 4.33
CA SER A 3 4.96 19.37 5.27
C SER A 3 4.99 17.96 4.65
N PRO A 4 5.33 16.91 5.43
CA PRO A 4 5.35 15.54 4.94
C PRO A 4 3.93 15.05 4.60
N THR A 5 3.81 14.18 3.60
CA THR A 5 2.51 13.58 3.26
C THR A 5 2.33 12.26 3.99
N ASN A 6 1.19 12.10 4.65
CA ASN A 6 0.83 10.87 5.30
C ASN A 6 -0.14 10.09 4.41
N VAL A 7 0.29 8.95 3.88
CA VAL A 7 -0.56 8.10 3.05
C VAL A 7 -1.04 6.93 3.87
N THR A 8 -2.36 6.84 4.04
CA THR A 8 -2.99 5.65 4.61
C THR A 8 -3.52 4.79 3.48
N TYR A 9 -3.38 3.49 3.59
CA TYR A 9 -3.86 2.58 2.57
C TYR A 9 -4.46 1.35 3.21
N THR A 10 -5.49 0.84 2.56
CA THR A 10 -5.97 -0.51 2.77
C THR A 10 -5.49 -1.32 1.56
N TRP A 11 -5.18 -2.59 1.73
CA TRP A 11 -4.87 -3.46 0.60
C TRP A 11 -5.29 -4.89 0.93
N THR A 12 -5.70 -5.64 -0.08
CA THR A 12 -6.25 -6.98 0.12
C THR A 12 -5.35 -8.01 -0.56
N VAL A 13 -4.70 -8.85 0.23
CA VAL A 13 -3.95 -9.99 -0.30
C VAL A 13 -4.91 -11.13 -0.59
N GLN A 14 -4.78 -11.70 -1.78
CA GLN A 14 -5.37 -12.99 -2.11
C GLN A 14 -4.22 -13.99 -2.21
N VAL A 15 -4.08 -14.86 -1.21
CA VAL A 15 -3.07 -15.92 -1.25
C VAL A 15 -3.59 -16.99 -2.20
N LEU A 16 -2.87 -17.19 -3.31
CA LEU A 16 -3.15 -18.23 -4.28
C LEU A 16 -2.41 -19.53 -3.89
N HIS A 17 -3.10 -20.67 -3.95
CA HIS A 17 -2.49 -22.00 -3.84
C HIS A 17 -3.00 -22.86 -5.00
N GLY A 18 -2.10 -23.30 -5.89
CA GLY A 18 -2.49 -24.08 -7.07
C GLY A 18 -3.42 -23.34 -8.04
N GLY A 19 -3.36 -22.01 -8.10
CA GLY A 19 -4.21 -21.19 -8.97
C GLY A 19 -5.58 -20.81 -8.40
N ALA A 20 -5.98 -21.38 -7.25
CA ALA A 20 -7.20 -21.01 -6.54
C ALA A 20 -6.93 -20.01 -5.40
N ILE A 21 -7.88 -19.09 -5.16
CA ILE A 21 -7.84 -18.16 -4.02
C ILE A 21 -8.13 -18.95 -2.75
N LEU A 22 -7.09 -19.18 -1.92
CA LEU A 22 -7.20 -19.93 -0.68
C LEU A 22 -7.68 -19.04 0.47
N ARG A 23 -7.18 -17.80 0.52
CA ARG A 23 -7.47 -16.87 1.62
C ARG A 23 -7.37 -15.43 1.16
N GLN A 24 -8.40 -14.66 1.48
CA GLN A 24 -8.39 -13.21 1.34
C GLN A 24 -8.10 -12.57 2.70
N ARG A 25 -7.10 -11.69 2.77
CA ARG A 25 -6.80 -10.93 3.99
C ARG A 25 -6.62 -9.45 3.65
N THR A 26 -7.36 -8.62 4.35
CA THR A 26 -7.24 -7.17 4.25
C THR A 26 -6.25 -6.66 5.28
N TYR A 27 -5.33 -5.82 4.84
CA TYR A 27 -4.31 -5.16 5.65
C TYR A 27 -4.52 -3.66 5.56
N ARG A 28 -4.26 -2.97 6.67
CA ARG A 28 -4.24 -1.50 6.72
C ARG A 28 -2.83 -1.07 7.08
N GLY A 29 -2.31 -0.10 6.35
CA GLY A 29 -0.96 0.41 6.52
C GLY A 29 -0.92 1.92 6.40
N ARG A 30 0.23 2.46 6.77
CA ARG A 30 0.55 3.88 6.69
C ARG A 30 1.98 4.02 6.18
N VAL A 31 2.20 4.89 5.19
CA VAL A 31 3.53 5.30 4.74
C VAL A 31 3.64 6.81 4.92
N LEU A 32 4.74 7.24 5.54
CA LEU A 32 5.09 8.64 5.63
C LEU A 32 6.08 8.96 4.51
N GLY A 33 5.68 9.83 3.60
CA GLY A 33 6.53 10.27 2.50
C GLY A 33 6.98 11.72 2.64
N PRO A 34 7.94 12.15 1.82
CA PRO A 34 8.32 13.56 1.71
C PRO A 34 7.14 14.41 1.22
N ALA A 35 7.30 15.72 1.24
CA ALA A 35 6.30 16.63 0.68
C ALA A 35 6.07 16.33 -0.81
N GLY A 36 4.79 16.27 -1.20
CA GLY A 36 4.40 15.90 -2.57
C GLY A 36 4.31 14.40 -2.84
N TYR A 37 4.63 13.55 -1.86
CA TYR A 37 4.46 12.10 -1.97
C TYR A 37 2.99 11.74 -2.16
N SER A 38 2.69 11.05 -3.26
CA SER A 38 1.31 10.78 -3.68
C SER A 38 0.83 9.38 -3.25
N ALA A 39 -0.48 9.14 -3.40
CA ALA A 39 -1.05 7.80 -3.24
C ALA A 39 -0.48 6.80 -4.25
N GLU A 40 -0.07 7.26 -5.43
CA GLU A 40 0.50 6.40 -6.47
C GLU A 40 1.94 5.99 -6.14
N ASP A 41 2.75 6.90 -5.60
CA ASP A 41 4.10 6.58 -5.11
C ASP A 41 4.03 5.55 -3.99
N ALA A 42 3.14 5.77 -3.00
CA ALA A 42 2.87 4.82 -1.93
C ALA A 42 2.44 3.45 -2.46
N ARG A 43 1.61 3.41 -3.51
CA ARG A 43 1.19 2.16 -4.16
C ARG A 43 2.37 1.43 -4.78
N ARG A 44 3.28 2.15 -5.47
CA ARG A 44 4.47 1.56 -6.10
C ARG A 44 5.44 0.99 -5.05
N ASP A 45 5.71 1.72 -3.98
CA ASP A 45 6.61 1.28 -2.91
C ASP A 45 6.05 0.06 -2.16
N VAL A 46 4.77 0.09 -1.79
CA VAL A 46 4.09 -1.04 -1.16
C VAL A 46 4.09 -2.25 -2.08
N TYR A 47 3.82 -2.06 -3.38
CA TYR A 47 3.88 -3.13 -4.37
C TYR A 47 5.28 -3.78 -4.44
N ALA A 48 6.32 -2.96 -4.55
CA ALA A 48 7.70 -3.43 -4.65
C ALA A 48 8.12 -4.22 -3.40
N TRP A 49 7.78 -3.72 -2.21
CA TRP A 49 8.05 -4.40 -0.94
C TRP A 49 7.39 -5.78 -0.88
N LEU A 50 6.11 -5.88 -1.23
CA LEU A 50 5.34 -7.12 -1.16
C LEU A 50 5.76 -8.15 -2.20
N PHE A 51 6.05 -7.69 -3.42
CA PHE A 51 6.60 -8.54 -4.46
C PHE A 51 7.95 -9.14 -4.01
N GLY A 52 8.80 -8.34 -3.35
CA GLY A 52 10.05 -8.81 -2.74
C GLY A 52 9.86 -9.84 -1.62
N GLN A 53 8.68 -9.92 -1.01
CA GLN A 53 8.30 -10.93 -0.01
C GLN A 53 7.58 -12.16 -0.61
N GLY A 54 7.44 -12.22 -1.94
CA GLY A 54 6.72 -13.32 -2.62
C GLY A 54 5.20 -13.25 -2.47
N VAL A 55 4.65 -12.13 -1.99
CA VAL A 55 3.21 -11.93 -1.84
C VAL A 55 2.62 -11.43 -3.16
N ARG A 56 1.64 -12.16 -3.71
CA ARG A 56 0.83 -11.74 -4.87
C ARG A 56 -0.59 -11.43 -4.39
N GLY A 57 -1.18 -10.34 -4.85
CA GLY A 57 -2.53 -9.92 -4.42
C GLY A 57 -3.08 -8.74 -5.21
N SER A 58 -4.34 -8.40 -4.94
CA SER A 58 -5.10 -7.33 -5.61
C SER A 58 -5.16 -6.09 -4.72
N TYR A 59 -4.63 -4.98 -5.22
CA TYR A 59 -4.47 -3.74 -4.46
C TYR A 59 -5.75 -2.89 -4.55
N CYS A 60 -6.31 -2.46 -3.43
CA CYS A 60 -7.55 -1.69 -3.41
C CYS A 60 -7.58 -0.64 -2.28
N ASN A 61 -7.81 0.63 -2.65
CA ASN A 61 -7.93 1.81 -1.79
C ASN A 61 -6.62 2.36 -1.16
N PHE A 62 -5.96 3.27 -1.90
CA PHE A 62 -4.89 4.13 -1.39
C PHE A 62 -5.42 5.55 -1.20
N THR A 63 -5.24 6.13 -0.01
CA THR A 63 -5.70 7.48 0.33
C THR A 63 -4.54 8.30 0.90
N ALA A 64 -4.07 9.27 0.11
CA ALA A 64 -3.07 10.22 0.56
C ALA A 64 -3.71 11.40 1.29
N THR A 65 -3.21 11.73 2.48
CA THR A 65 -3.63 12.90 3.24
C THR A 65 -2.41 13.73 3.59
N SER A 66 -2.41 15.00 3.20
CA SER A 66 -1.36 15.94 3.61
C SER A 66 -1.40 16.09 5.13
N ALA A 67 -0.34 15.69 5.82
CA ALA A 67 -0.23 15.92 7.26
C ALA A 67 0.42 17.29 7.44
N GLN A 68 -0.36 18.28 7.85
CA GLN A 68 0.20 19.53 8.36
C GLN A 68 0.85 19.18 9.72
N LEU A 69 2.18 19.16 9.76
CA LEU A 69 2.95 19.14 11.01
C LEU A 69 2.80 20.49 11.71
#